data_AF-A0A1M2VMJ3-F1
#
_entry.id   AF-A0A1M2VMJ3-F1
#
_cell.length_a   1.000
_cell.length_b   1.000
_cell.length_c   1.000
_cell.angle_alpha   90.00
_cell.angle_beta   90.00
_cell.angle_gamma   90.00
#
_symmetry.space_group_name_H-M   'P 1'
#
loop_
_entity.id
_entity.type
_entity.pdbx_description
1 polymer ?
#
loop_
_entity_poly.entity_id
_entity_poly.type
_entity_poly.pdbx_seq_one_letter_code
_entity_poly.pdbx_strand_id
1 'polypeptide(L)'
;MHLPRFGIIKLPSRSSNKYLFYGVLVGLALSLTTTSVVSYFQQRKRKQAELTFEPRPIELRSDDVVEGVTGLIGNTPLVRINSLSDALGVEILGKAEFMNPGGSVKDRVALRMIEDAEERGLLHPHTGSRIFEGTVGSTGISIATIARAK
;
A
#
# COMPACT_ATOMS: atom_id res chain seq x y z
N MET A 1 -33.33 9.79 57.58
CA MET A 1 -32.36 8.82 57.04
C MET A 1 -33.14 7.75 56.28
N HIS A 2 -33.26 7.87 54.96
CA HIS A 2 -33.97 6.91 54.09
C HIS A 2 -32.92 6.15 53.28
N LEU A 3 -32.74 4.86 53.57
CA LEU A 3 -31.88 3.98 52.78
C LEU A 3 -32.67 3.49 51.55
N PRO A 4 -32.07 3.46 50.35
CA PRO A 4 -32.73 2.96 49.16
C PRO A 4 -32.88 1.43 49.24
N ARG A 5 -34.08 0.92 48.96
CA ARG A 5 -34.34 -0.52 48.80
C ARG A 5 -33.61 -1.03 47.55
N PHE A 6 -32.65 -1.93 47.74
CA PHE A 6 -32.09 -2.73 46.66
C PHE A 6 -33.18 -3.59 46.02
N GLY A 7 -33.42 -3.38 44.72
CA GLY A 7 -34.33 -4.19 43.93
C GLY A 7 -33.80 -5.61 43.79
N ILE A 8 -34.58 -6.59 44.26
CA ILE A 8 -34.30 -8.02 44.13
C ILE A 8 -34.52 -8.40 42.65
N ILE A 9 -33.44 -8.81 41.99
CA ILE A 9 -33.50 -9.39 40.63
C ILE A 9 -34.30 -10.69 40.72
N LYS A 10 -35.53 -10.67 40.20
CA LYS A 10 -36.37 -11.89 40.09
C LYS A 10 -35.75 -12.83 39.06
N LEU A 11 -35.30 -14.00 39.51
CA LEU A 11 -34.80 -15.06 38.62
C LEU A 11 -35.93 -15.54 37.69
N PRO A 12 -35.65 -15.71 36.38
CA PRO A 12 -36.65 -16.14 35.41
C PRO A 12 -37.17 -17.55 35.71
N SER A 13 -38.44 -17.80 35.37
CA SER A 13 -39.07 -19.11 35.57
C SER A 13 -38.39 -20.21 34.75
N ARG A 14 -38.53 -21.48 35.17
CA ARG A 14 -37.97 -22.64 34.44
C ARG A 14 -38.38 -22.72 32.97
N SER A 15 -39.53 -22.16 32.55
CA SER A 15 -39.89 -22.11 31.12
C SER A 15 -39.19 -20.95 30.40
N SER A 16 -39.07 -19.78 31.05
CA SER A 16 -38.32 -18.62 30.55
C SER A 16 -36.85 -18.95 30.28
N ASN A 17 -36.21 -19.77 31.12
CA ASN A 17 -34.84 -20.23 30.89
C ASN A 17 -34.69 -21.09 29.63
N LYS A 18 -35.72 -21.89 29.28
CA LYS A 18 -35.72 -22.68 28.05
C LYS A 18 -35.77 -21.78 26.81
N TYR A 19 -36.65 -20.78 26.82
CA TYR A 19 -36.73 -19.81 25.72
C TYR A 19 -35.47 -18.97 25.58
N LEU A 20 -34.84 -18.59 26.70
CA LEU A 20 -33.55 -17.89 26.69
C LEU A 20 -32.46 -18.77 26.07
N PHE A 21 -32.41 -20.05 26.44
CA PHE A 21 -31.44 -21.02 25.90
C PHE A 21 -31.65 -21.24 24.40
N TYR A 22 -32.90 -21.41 23.95
CA TYR A 22 -33.21 -21.52 22.52
C TYR A 22 -32.86 -20.24 21.75
N GLY A 23 -33.12 -19.06 22.32
CA GLY A 23 -32.75 -17.78 21.70
C GLY A 23 -31.23 -17.63 21.52
N VAL A 24 -30.45 -18.04 22.52
CA VAL A 24 -28.98 -18.05 22.44
C VAL A 24 -28.48 -19.07 21.39
N LEU A 25 -29.03 -20.28 21.38
CA LEU A 25 -28.68 -21.32 20.40
C LEU A 25 -28.96 -20.87 18.97
N VAL A 26 -30.14 -20.31 18.72
CA VAL A 26 -30.54 -19.79 17.40
C VAL A 26 -29.67 -18.60 17.00
N GLY A 27 -29.38 -17.68 17.93
CA GLY A 27 -28.50 -16.55 17.68
C GLY A 27 -27.07 -16.97 17.30
N LEU A 28 -26.49 -17.94 18.01
CA LEU A 28 -25.17 -18.49 17.70
C LEU A 28 -25.15 -19.23 16.35
N ALA A 29 -26.17 -20.05 16.08
CA ALA A 29 -26.28 -20.77 14.81
C ALA A 29 -26.40 -19.79 13.62
N LEU A 30 -27.22 -18.75 13.75
CA LEU A 30 -27.36 -17.70 12.74
C LEU A 30 -26.05 -16.93 12.54
N SER A 31 -25.34 -16.59 13.62
CA SER A 31 -24.06 -15.88 13.53
C SER A 31 -22.99 -16.71 12.83
N LEU A 32 -22.80 -17.97 13.24
CA LEU A 32 -21.82 -18.87 12.62
C LEU A 32 -22.15 -19.13 11.14
N THR A 33 -23.42 -19.30 10.81
CA THR A 33 -23.87 -19.51 9.43
C THR A 33 -23.62 -18.25 8.59
N THR A 34 -23.98 -17.08 9.11
CA THR A 34 -23.78 -15.79 8.41
C THR A 34 -22.30 -15.53 8.16
N THR A 35 -21.45 -15.73 9.17
CA THR A 35 -20.00 -15.60 9.03
C THR A 35 -19.47 -16.58 7.97
N SER A 36 -19.87 -17.85 8.03
CA SER A 36 -19.43 -18.87 7.06
C SER A 36 -19.85 -18.52 5.63
N VAL A 37 -21.09 -18.05 5.43
CA VAL A 37 -21.61 -17.64 4.13
C VAL A 37 -20.88 -16.41 3.60
N VAL A 38 -20.69 -15.39 4.43
CA VAL A 38 -19.94 -14.17 4.06
C VAL A 38 -18.50 -14.52 3.70
N SER A 39 -17.82 -15.34 4.51
CA SER A 39 -16.47 -15.81 4.26
C SER A 39 -16.37 -16.60 2.96
N TYR A 40 -17.34 -17.48 2.66
CA TYR A 40 -17.40 -18.23 1.40
C TYR A 40 -17.51 -17.30 0.18
N PHE A 41 -18.42 -16.31 0.23
CA PHE A 41 -18.58 -15.36 -0.87
C PHE A 41 -17.34 -14.45 -1.04
N GLN A 42 -16.71 -14.03 0.05
CA GLN A 42 -15.47 -13.26 0.02
C GLN A 42 -14.32 -14.09 -0.59
N GLN A 43 -14.18 -15.37 -0.20
CA GLN A 43 -13.19 -16.28 -0.79
C GLN A 43 -13.41 -16.46 -2.30
N ARG A 44 -14.67 -16.57 -2.73
CA ARG A 44 -15.00 -16.71 -4.15
C ARG A 44 -14.61 -15.47 -4.95
N LYS A 45 -14.95 -14.27 -4.43
CA LYS A 45 -14.51 -12.99 -5.03
C LYS A 45 -12.98 -12.89 -5.08
N ARG A 46 -12.29 -13.32 -4.02
CA ARG A 46 -10.83 -13.32 -3.96
C ARG A 46 -10.21 -14.23 -5.01
N LYS A 47 -10.66 -15.50 -5.10
CA LYS A 47 -10.21 -16.43 -6.15
C LYS A 47 -10.45 -15.88 -7.54
N GLN A 48 -11.57 -15.18 -7.76
CA GLN A 48 -11.88 -14.60 -9.06
C GLN A 48 -10.99 -13.40 -9.38
N ALA A 49 -10.67 -12.54 -8.41
CA ALA A 49 -9.71 -11.46 -8.59
C ALA A 49 -8.29 -12.01 -8.87
N GLU A 50 -7.91 -13.08 -8.18
CA GLU A 50 -6.63 -13.78 -8.35
C GLU A 50 -6.52 -14.44 -9.74
N LEU A 51 -7.61 -15.03 -10.25
CA LEU A 51 -7.70 -15.57 -11.61
C LEU A 51 -7.66 -14.51 -12.72
N THR A 52 -7.96 -13.25 -12.39
CA THR A 52 -7.95 -12.15 -13.38
C THR A 52 -6.61 -11.40 -13.39
N PHE A 53 -5.80 -11.57 -12.35
CA PHE A 53 -4.48 -10.97 -12.25
C PHE A 53 -3.46 -11.91 -12.92
N GLU A 54 -3.10 -11.61 -14.16
CA GLU A 54 -1.92 -12.20 -14.78
C GLU A 54 -0.68 -11.56 -14.12
N PRO A 55 0.10 -12.31 -13.31
CA PRO A 55 1.32 -11.79 -12.73
C PRO A 55 2.29 -11.55 -13.88
N ARG A 56 2.43 -10.29 -14.30
CA ARG A 56 3.57 -9.91 -15.13
C ARG A 56 4.81 -10.15 -14.29
N PRO A 57 5.76 -11.00 -14.74
CA PRO A 57 7.00 -11.18 -14.01
C PRO A 57 7.59 -9.80 -13.77
N ILE A 58 7.99 -9.53 -12.53
CA ILE A 58 8.73 -8.30 -12.23
C ILE A 58 10.03 -8.45 -13.03
N GLU A 59 10.13 -7.74 -14.15
CA GLU A 59 11.37 -7.58 -14.90
C GLU A 59 12.35 -6.81 -14.02
N LEU A 60 13.04 -7.55 -13.15
CA LEU A 60 14.21 -7.04 -12.46
C LEU A 60 15.28 -6.90 -13.54
N ARG A 61 15.67 -5.65 -13.83
CA ARG A 61 16.82 -5.34 -14.68
C ARG A 61 18.14 -5.66 -13.95
N SER A 62 18.26 -6.85 -13.38
CA SER A 62 19.45 -7.26 -12.62
C SER A 62 20.69 -7.42 -13.50
N ASP A 63 20.48 -7.70 -14.79
CA ASP A 63 21.56 -8.08 -15.71
C ASP A 63 21.80 -7.03 -16.81
N ASP A 64 21.04 -5.93 -16.80
CA ASP A 64 21.15 -4.88 -17.81
C ASP A 64 22.27 -3.90 -17.45
N VAL A 65 23.21 -3.71 -18.39
CA VAL A 65 24.12 -2.57 -18.34
C VAL A 65 23.38 -1.35 -18.87
N VAL A 66 23.14 -0.36 -18.00
CA VAL A 66 22.42 0.87 -18.35
C VAL A 66 23.39 2.01 -18.67
N GLU A 67 22.92 3.00 -19.44
CA GLU A 67 23.70 4.18 -19.78
C GLU A 67 23.73 5.20 -18.62
N GLY A 68 24.89 5.29 -17.96
CA GLY A 68 25.16 6.28 -16.92
C GLY A 68 24.27 6.16 -15.68
N VAL A 69 24.37 7.17 -14.79
CA VAL A 69 23.58 7.20 -13.54
C VAL A 69 22.09 7.38 -13.82
N THR A 70 21.74 8.12 -14.86
CA THR A 70 20.33 8.37 -15.23
C THR A 70 19.62 7.10 -15.68
N GLY A 71 20.33 6.15 -16.29
CA GLY A 71 19.78 4.85 -16.66
C GLY A 71 19.34 3.99 -15.46
N LEU A 72 19.83 4.28 -14.26
CA LEU A 72 19.42 3.62 -13.01
C LEU A 72 18.12 4.18 -12.43
N ILE A 73 17.59 5.29 -12.97
CA ILE A 73 16.36 5.90 -12.49
C ILE A 73 15.16 5.11 -13.02
N GLY A 74 14.33 4.64 -12.12
CA GLY A 74 13.14 3.86 -12.43
C GLY A 74 13.29 2.37 -12.17
N ASN A 75 12.35 1.57 -12.69
CA ASN A 75 12.30 0.12 -12.49
C ASN A 75 12.55 -0.38 -11.06
N THR A 76 12.19 0.44 -10.08
CA THR A 76 12.34 0.14 -8.65
C THR A 76 11.46 -1.04 -8.25
N PRO A 77 11.88 -1.88 -7.29
CA PRO A 77 11.13 -3.08 -6.96
C PRO A 77 9.80 -2.79 -6.26
N LEU A 78 8.86 -3.72 -6.41
CA LEU A 78 7.70 -3.86 -5.53
C LEU A 78 8.05 -4.86 -4.43
N VAL A 79 7.98 -4.43 -3.18
CA VAL A 79 8.32 -5.24 -2.01
C VAL A 79 7.03 -5.62 -1.29
N ARG A 80 6.78 -6.92 -1.10
CA ARG A 80 5.64 -7.39 -0.30
C ARG A 80 5.84 -7.02 1.17
N ILE A 81 4.85 -6.34 1.76
CA ILE A 81 4.85 -6.03 3.20
C ILE A 81 4.19 -7.18 3.93
N ASN A 82 5.00 -8.15 4.38
CA ASN A 82 4.50 -9.40 4.95
C ASN A 82 3.55 -9.18 6.13
N SER A 83 3.97 -8.38 7.12
CA SER A 83 3.19 -8.15 8.35
C SER A 83 1.78 -7.61 8.07
N LEU A 84 1.65 -6.57 7.22
CA LEU A 84 0.36 -5.99 6.87
C LEU A 84 -0.47 -6.93 6.00
N SER A 85 0.18 -7.60 5.05
CA SER A 85 -0.51 -8.51 4.14
C SER A 85 -1.14 -9.69 4.90
N ASP A 86 -0.39 -10.25 5.84
CA ASP A 86 -0.82 -11.40 6.63
C ASP A 86 -1.88 -10.98 7.67
N ALA A 87 -1.76 -9.79 8.28
CA ALA A 87 -2.72 -9.27 9.24
C ALA A 87 -4.09 -8.93 8.63
N LEU A 88 -4.12 -8.47 7.38
CA LEU A 88 -5.34 -8.02 6.70
C LEU A 88 -5.90 -9.06 5.71
N GLY A 89 -5.17 -10.15 5.46
CA GLY A 89 -5.56 -11.19 4.52
C GLY A 89 -5.65 -10.72 3.06
N VAL A 90 -5.01 -9.60 2.73
CA VAL A 90 -4.94 -9.00 1.38
C VAL A 90 -3.48 -8.71 1.03
N GLU A 91 -3.12 -8.70 -0.25
CA GLU A 91 -1.73 -8.40 -0.64
C GLU A 91 -1.45 -6.90 -0.59
N ILE A 92 -0.42 -6.52 0.17
CA ILE A 92 0.04 -5.13 0.31
C ILE A 92 1.49 -5.04 -0.14
N LEU A 93 1.74 -4.22 -1.16
CA LEU A 93 3.05 -4.02 -1.77
C LEU A 93 3.53 -2.58 -1.54
N GLY A 94 4.80 -2.40 -1.24
CA GLY A 94 5.49 -1.12 -1.21
C GLY A 94 6.32 -0.90 -2.47
N LYS A 95 6.19 0.25 -3.13
CA LYS A 95 7.04 0.63 -4.26
C LYS A 95 8.31 1.32 -3.74
N ALA A 96 9.47 0.69 -3.93
CA ALA A 96 10.74 1.10 -3.31
C ALA A 96 11.42 2.26 -4.06
N GLU A 97 10.75 3.40 -4.20
CA GLU A 97 11.29 4.59 -4.89
C GLU A 97 12.52 5.22 -4.23
N PHE A 98 12.82 4.85 -2.99
CA PHE A 98 14.06 5.25 -2.32
C PHE A 98 15.31 4.58 -2.93
N MET A 99 15.13 3.57 -3.80
CA MET A 99 16.22 2.88 -4.50
C MET A 99 16.65 3.56 -5.80
N ASN A 100 16.00 4.66 -6.21
CA ASN A 100 16.57 5.49 -7.27
C ASN A 100 17.89 6.13 -6.78
N PRO A 101 18.84 6.47 -7.66
CA PRO A 101 20.20 6.90 -7.28
C PRO A 101 20.27 8.18 -6.42
N GLY A 102 19.33 9.11 -6.58
CA GLY A 102 19.16 10.30 -5.72
C GLY A 102 18.33 10.03 -4.45
N GLY A 103 17.94 8.77 -4.23
CA GLY A 103 17.33 8.29 -2.98
C GLY A 103 15.83 8.58 -2.85
N SER A 104 15.15 9.00 -3.91
CA SER A 104 13.72 9.29 -3.84
C SER A 104 12.99 9.22 -5.17
N VAL A 105 11.66 9.25 -5.12
CA VAL A 105 10.78 9.33 -6.30
C VAL A 105 11.03 10.58 -7.17
N LYS A 106 11.64 11.64 -6.61
CA LYS A 106 11.87 12.90 -7.33
C LYS A 106 12.88 12.76 -8.46
N ASP A 107 13.70 11.72 -8.45
CA ASP A 107 14.66 11.43 -9.53
C ASP A 107 13.96 11.29 -10.88
N ARG A 108 12.77 10.66 -10.90
CA ARG A 108 11.98 10.50 -12.13
C ARG A 108 11.55 11.83 -12.73
N VAL A 109 11.07 12.72 -11.88
CA VAL A 109 10.55 14.03 -12.31
C VAL A 109 11.71 14.94 -12.70
N ALA A 110 12.78 14.96 -11.91
CA ALA A 110 13.97 15.73 -12.20
C ALA A 110 14.62 15.30 -13.54
N LEU A 111 14.71 13.99 -13.80
CA LEU A 111 15.21 13.48 -15.07
C LEU A 111 14.37 13.99 -16.23
N ARG A 112 13.04 13.82 -16.13
CA ARG A 112 12.13 14.24 -17.20
C ARG A 112 12.13 15.75 -17.43
N MET A 113 12.24 16.56 -16.37
CA MET A 113 12.34 18.02 -16.48
C MET A 113 13.60 18.47 -17.22
N ILE A 114 14.74 17.86 -16.89
CA ILE A 114 16.02 18.17 -17.53
C ILE A 114 16.00 17.75 -19.01
N GLU A 115 15.53 16.54 -19.31
CA GLU A 115 15.41 16.05 -20.69
C GLU A 115 14.46 16.91 -21.52
N ASP A 116 13.29 17.30 -20.99
CA ASP A 116 12.35 18.17 -21.69
C ASP A 116 12.95 19.56 -21.95
N ALA A 117 13.69 20.10 -20.99
CA ALA A 117 14.39 21.38 -21.16
C ALA A 117 15.52 21.30 -22.20
N GLU A 118 16.27 20.20 -22.24
CA GLU A 118 17.29 19.92 -23.27
C GLU A 118 16.65 19.79 -24.65
N GLU A 119 15.59 18.99 -24.78
CA GLU A 119 14.85 18.75 -26.02
C GLU A 119 14.26 20.07 -26.59
N ARG A 120 13.77 20.94 -25.71
CA ARG A 120 13.24 22.26 -26.09
C ARG A 120 14.30 23.32 -26.33
N GLY A 121 15.59 23.02 -26.11
CA GLY A 121 16.67 23.99 -26.21
C GLY A 121 16.60 25.08 -25.13
N LEU A 122 15.94 24.83 -24.00
CA LEU A 122 15.93 25.72 -22.83
C LEU A 122 17.15 25.48 -21.93
N LEU A 123 17.72 24.28 -21.98
CA LEU A 123 18.93 23.88 -21.28
C LEU A 123 19.95 23.35 -22.29
N HIS A 124 21.20 23.82 -22.20
CA HIS A 124 22.27 23.41 -23.09
C HIS A 124 23.40 22.74 -22.31
N PRO A 125 23.63 21.42 -22.50
CA PRO A 125 24.70 20.70 -21.83
C PRO A 125 26.07 21.33 -22.05
N HIS A 126 26.92 21.30 -21.02
CA HIS A 126 28.32 21.80 -21.06
C HIS A 126 28.50 23.29 -21.41
N THR A 127 27.44 24.09 -21.41
CA THR A 127 27.51 25.55 -21.68
C THR A 127 27.61 26.40 -20.42
N GLY A 128 27.58 25.78 -19.23
CA GLY A 128 27.51 26.49 -17.95
C GLY A 128 26.10 27.00 -17.61
N SER A 129 25.05 26.50 -18.28
CA SER A 129 23.66 26.71 -17.87
C SER A 129 23.48 26.37 -16.39
N ARG A 130 22.62 27.13 -15.69
CA ARG A 130 22.33 26.95 -14.25
C ARG A 130 20.86 26.63 -14.06
N ILE A 131 20.60 25.62 -13.24
CA ILE A 131 19.25 25.21 -12.85
C ILE A 131 18.96 25.80 -11.47
N PHE A 132 17.84 26.49 -11.32
CA PHE A 132 17.36 27.01 -10.06
C PHE A 132 16.04 26.32 -9.71
N GLU A 133 15.99 25.65 -8.57
CA GLU A 133 14.82 24.94 -8.08
C GLU A 133 14.49 25.41 -6.66
N GLY A 134 13.24 25.86 -6.46
CA GLY A 134 12.73 26.22 -5.14
C GLY A 134 12.26 24.98 -4.39
N THR A 135 13.14 24.37 -3.60
CA THR A 135 12.82 23.12 -2.88
C THR A 135 13.38 23.11 -1.46
N VAL A 136 12.71 22.35 -0.60
CA VAL A 136 13.14 22.10 0.79
C VAL A 136 13.79 20.73 0.98
N GLY A 137 14.02 19.97 -0.11
CA GLY A 137 14.55 18.61 0.02
C GLY A 137 14.79 17.88 -1.30
N SER A 138 14.20 16.68 -1.41
CA SER A 138 14.58 15.63 -2.37
C SER A 138 14.69 16.08 -3.83
N THR A 139 13.83 16.98 -4.31
CA THR A 139 13.92 17.46 -5.70
C THR A 139 15.27 18.12 -5.99
N GLY A 140 15.82 18.89 -5.04
CA GLY A 140 17.11 19.56 -5.21
C GLY A 140 18.26 18.55 -5.27
N ILE A 141 18.20 17.51 -4.44
CA ILE A 141 19.16 16.40 -4.46
C ILE A 141 19.07 15.66 -5.80
N SER A 142 17.87 15.33 -6.26
CA SER A 142 17.64 14.67 -7.55
C SER A 142 18.18 15.49 -8.72
N ILE A 143 17.85 16.78 -8.81
CA ILE A 143 18.33 17.67 -9.87
C ILE A 143 19.85 17.76 -9.82
N ALA A 144 20.45 17.96 -8.64
CA ALA A 144 21.90 18.06 -8.50
C ALA A 144 22.61 16.76 -8.91
N THR A 145 22.05 15.61 -8.55
CA THR A 145 22.58 14.28 -8.91
C THR A 145 22.56 14.07 -10.43
N ILE A 146 21.44 14.38 -11.08
CA ILE A 146 21.26 14.20 -12.51
C ILE A 146 22.08 15.20 -13.32
N ALA A 147 22.05 16.49 -12.93
CA ALA A 147 22.81 17.54 -13.59
C ALA A 147 24.33 17.35 -13.48
N ARG A 148 24.82 16.60 -12.47
CA ARG A 148 26.23 16.22 -12.37
C ARG A 148 26.58 14.98 -13.19
N ALA A 149 25.62 14.08 -13.40
CA ALA A 149 25.82 12.84 -14.13
C ALA A 149 25.78 13.01 -15.66
N LYS A 150 25.07 14.04 -16.14
CA LYS A 150 25.07 14.50 -17.53
C LYS A 150 26.16 15.53 -17.76
#